data_AF-A0A1V5NL53-F1
#
_entry.id   AF-A0A1V5NL53-F1
#
_cell.length_a   1.000
_cell.length_b   1.000
_cell.length_c   1.000
_cell.angle_alpha   90.00
_cell.angle_beta   90.00
_cell.angle_gamma   90.00
#
_symmetry.space_group_name_H-M   'P 1'
#
loop_
_entity.id
_entity.type
_entity.pdbx_description
1 polymer ?
#
loop_
_entity_poly.entity_id
_entity_poly.type
_entity_poly.pdbx_seq_one_letter_code
_entity_poly.pdbx_strand_id
1 'polypeptide(L)'
;MSGRRGVTLVEIMVASTIVVLIAAVTFPVYQIIQQREKENRLRQILDNVRGAIYGCPVAMANRTFNQGYRVHVLNKLANEVNNATETQETRDAALASGISYLIDHGLDLPFSPASLTGRAPVGVTFDVATGTTGTATITIDRVFIRTIPPHPFVGWYPNAHWEFVPAVYANALNSSVFTAATDSATWESLQATGVKNIVSRGAGMAIDGTNTDDW
;
A
#
# COMPACT_ATOMS: atom_id res chain seq x y z
N MET A 1 -4.92 68.76 -3.72
CA MET A 1 -5.33 68.42 -2.35
C MET A 1 -6.22 67.18 -2.43
N SER A 2 -5.74 66.02 -1.98
CA SER A 2 -6.46 64.75 -2.11
C SER A 2 -7.48 64.64 -0.98
N GLY A 3 -8.77 64.66 -1.31
CA GLY A 3 -9.86 64.57 -0.35
C GLY A 3 -9.88 63.20 0.31
N ARG A 4 -9.50 63.13 1.59
CA ARG A 4 -9.71 61.94 2.41
C ARG A 4 -11.22 61.78 2.63
N ARG A 5 -11.88 60.99 1.79
CA ARG A 5 -13.26 60.53 2.03
C ARG A 5 -13.22 59.57 3.24
N GLY A 6 -13.90 59.93 4.31
CA GLY A 6 -14.02 59.10 5.51
C GLY A 6 -14.94 57.91 5.28
N VAL A 7 -14.58 56.74 5.81
CA VAL A 7 -15.41 55.53 5.80
C VAL A 7 -16.62 55.76 6.71
N THR A 8 -17.83 55.46 6.21
CA THR A 8 -19.06 55.61 7.00
C THR A 8 -19.41 54.32 7.73
N LEU A 9 -20.11 54.41 8.86
CA LEU A 9 -20.54 53.25 9.65
C LEU A 9 -21.43 52.29 8.83
N VAL A 10 -22.29 52.85 7.97
CA VAL A 10 -23.15 52.09 7.06
C VAL A 10 -22.32 51.28 6.07
N GLU A 11 -21.26 51.85 5.53
CA GLU A 11 -20.36 51.17 4.60
C GLU A 11 -19.66 49.96 5.25
N ILE A 12 -19.27 50.08 6.52
CA ILE A 12 -18.70 48.95 7.30
C ILE A 12 -19.77 47.89 7.58
N MET A 13 -21.02 48.28 7.90
CA MET A 13 -22.10 47.31 8.11
C MET A 13 -22.44 46.54 6.82
N VAL A 14 -22.52 47.23 5.68
CA VAL A 14 -22.81 46.59 4.40
C VAL A 14 -21.63 45.70 3.99
N ALA A 15 -20.39 46.17 4.09
CA ALA A 15 -19.22 45.37 3.77
C ALA A 15 -19.10 44.11 4.66
N SER A 16 -19.31 44.24 5.97
CA SER A 16 -19.22 43.09 6.88
C SER A 16 -20.33 42.06 6.64
N THR A 17 -21.56 42.48 6.36
CA THR A 17 -22.66 41.55 6.02
C THR A 17 -22.37 40.77 4.74
N ILE A 18 -21.83 41.44 3.70
CA ILE A 18 -21.42 40.77 2.46
C ILE A 18 -20.33 39.72 2.75
N VAL A 19 -19.31 40.07 3.54
CA VAL A 19 -18.23 39.13 3.89
C VAL A 19 -18.76 37.92 4.66
N VAL A 20 -19.65 38.11 5.63
CA VAL A 20 -20.26 37.01 6.40
C VAL A 20 -21.08 36.10 5.49
N LEU A 21 -21.87 36.65 4.57
CA LEU A 21 -22.65 35.86 3.63
C LEU A 21 -21.75 35.02 2.70
N ILE A 22 -20.68 35.61 2.18
CA ILE A 22 -19.71 34.88 1.34
C ILE A 22 -19.04 33.76 2.14
N ALA A 23 -18.63 34.04 3.38
CA ALA A 23 -17.98 33.06 4.25
C ALA A 23 -18.90 31.86 4.53
N ALA A 24 -20.18 32.11 4.83
CA ALA A 24 -21.17 31.08 5.11
C ALA A 24 -21.39 30.12 3.92
N VAL A 25 -21.39 30.65 2.69
CA VAL A 25 -21.55 29.83 1.48
C VAL A 25 -20.27 29.08 1.11
N THR A 26 -19.11 29.70 1.31
CA THR A 26 -17.82 29.15 0.87
C THR A 26 -17.32 28.03 1.80
N PHE A 27 -17.61 28.11 3.10
CA PHE A 27 -17.15 27.15 4.09
C PHE A 27 -17.51 25.68 3.80
N PRO A 28 -18.78 25.31 3.53
CA PRO A 28 -19.14 23.92 3.24
C PRO A 28 -18.50 23.42 1.93
N VAL A 29 -18.38 24.29 0.92
CA VAL A 29 -17.73 23.94 -0.36
C VAL A 29 -16.25 23.59 -0.14
N TYR A 30 -15.57 24.34 0.72
CA TYR A 30 -14.18 24.09 1.06
C TYR A 30 -13.98 22.71 1.72
N GLN A 31 -14.86 22.34 2.66
CA GLN A 31 -14.80 21.03 3.33
C GLN A 31 -14.96 19.87 2.33
N ILE A 32 -15.89 19.99 1.38
CA ILE A 32 -16.10 18.96 0.33
C ILE A 32 -14.87 18.83 -0.56
N ILE A 33 -14.25 19.94 -0.95
CA ILE A 33 -13.03 19.91 -1.79
C ILE A 33 -11.89 19.23 -1.04
N GLN A 34 -11.67 19.58 0.24
CA GLN A 34 -10.64 18.94 1.06
C GLN A 34 -10.87 17.44 1.22
N GLN A 35 -12.13 17.03 1.41
CA GLN A 35 -12.47 15.61 1.53
C GLN A 35 -12.17 14.86 0.22
N ARG A 36 -12.55 15.40 -0.95
CA ARG A 36 -12.21 14.80 -2.25
C ARG A 36 -10.70 14.68 -2.46
N GLU A 37 -9.94 15.71 -2.10
CA GLU A 37 -8.48 15.69 -2.23
C GLU A 37 -7.87 14.59 -1.35
N LYS A 38 -8.35 14.45 -0.11
CA LYS A 38 -7.92 13.39 0.82
C LYS A 38 -8.30 12.00 0.32
N GLU A 39 -9.51 11.80 -0.20
CA GLU A 39 -9.96 10.53 -0.79
C GLU A 39 -9.13 10.15 -2.02
N ASN A 40 -8.88 11.10 -2.91
CA ASN A 40 -8.03 10.88 -4.09
C ASN A 40 -6.59 10.50 -3.67
N ARG A 41 -6.05 11.19 -2.66
CA ARG A 41 -4.73 10.89 -2.12
C ARG A 41 -4.69 9.52 -1.45
N LEU A 42 -5.75 9.13 -0.74
CA LEU A 42 -5.89 7.81 -0.13
C LEU A 42 -5.85 6.71 -1.21
N ARG A 43 -6.70 6.81 -2.24
CA ARG A 43 -6.72 5.87 -3.37
C ARG A 43 -5.36 5.77 -4.06
N GLN A 44 -4.72 6.90 -4.32
CA GLN A 44 -3.39 6.93 -4.94
C GLN A 44 -2.33 6.22 -4.07
N ILE A 45 -2.34 6.41 -2.75
CA ILE A 45 -1.39 5.73 -1.86
C ILE A 45 -1.65 4.22 -1.86
N LEU A 46 -2.91 3.80 -1.75
CA LEU A 46 -3.29 2.38 -1.78
C LEU A 46 -2.86 1.72 -3.10
N ASP A 47 -3.13 2.36 -4.24
CA ASP A 47 -2.74 1.88 -5.56
C ASP A 47 -1.21 1.78 -5.71
N ASN A 48 -0.47 2.77 -5.20
CA ASN A 48 0.99 2.74 -5.22
C ASN A 48 1.56 1.58 -4.40
N VAL A 49 1.01 1.32 -3.21
CA VAL A 49 1.47 0.22 -2.35
C VAL A 49 1.06 -1.13 -2.93
N ARG A 50 -0.17 -1.27 -3.42
CA ARG A 50 -0.64 -2.49 -4.11
C ARG A 50 0.17 -2.76 -5.37
N GLY A 51 0.50 -1.72 -6.12
CA GLY A 51 1.42 -1.78 -7.25
C GLY A 51 2.84 -2.20 -6.85
N ALA A 52 3.33 -1.77 -5.69
CA ALA A 52 4.61 -2.23 -5.15
C ALA A 52 4.58 -3.72 -4.75
N ILE A 53 3.44 -4.24 -4.29
CA ILE A 53 3.26 -5.65 -3.93
C ILE A 53 3.19 -6.54 -5.20
N TYR A 54 2.22 -6.26 -6.08
CA TYR A 54 1.90 -7.16 -7.22
C TYR A 54 2.48 -6.72 -8.57
N GLY A 55 2.79 -5.43 -8.72
CA GLY A 55 3.14 -4.82 -10.00
C GLY A 55 1.95 -4.08 -10.62
N CYS A 56 2.24 -3.08 -11.46
CA CYS A 56 1.24 -2.33 -12.21
C CYS A 56 1.17 -2.81 -13.68
N PRO A 57 0.00 -2.76 -14.33
CA PRO A 57 -0.13 -3.01 -15.76
C PRO A 57 0.79 -2.10 -16.59
N VAL A 58 1.38 -2.66 -17.66
CA VAL A 58 2.51 -2.11 -18.42
C VAL A 58 2.26 -0.81 -19.23
N ALA A 59 1.04 -0.26 -19.24
CA ALA A 59 0.72 0.94 -20.03
C ALA A 59 1.36 2.25 -19.52
N MET A 60 1.81 2.28 -18.26
CA MET A 60 2.51 3.42 -17.63
C MET A 60 4.01 3.14 -17.38
N ALA A 61 4.55 2.07 -17.97
CA ALA A 61 5.84 1.45 -17.60
C ALA A 61 7.12 2.22 -17.97
N ASN A 62 7.03 3.36 -18.66
CA ASN A 62 8.21 3.93 -19.34
C ASN A 62 9.24 4.60 -18.41
N ARG A 63 9.10 4.51 -17.08
CA ARG A 63 10.10 5.03 -16.13
C ARG A 63 10.27 4.08 -14.96
N THR A 64 11.12 3.08 -15.16
CA THR A 64 12.05 2.51 -14.16
C THR A 64 11.47 2.36 -12.76
N PHE A 65 10.65 1.33 -12.48
CA PHE A 65 10.56 0.56 -11.21
C PHE A 65 9.43 -0.50 -11.28
N ASN A 66 9.17 -1.09 -12.45
CA ASN A 66 7.83 -1.60 -12.78
C ASN A 66 7.56 -3.11 -12.54
N GLN A 67 8.34 -3.76 -11.69
CA GLN A 67 8.06 -5.14 -11.24
C GLN A 67 7.77 -5.04 -9.74
N GLY A 68 6.53 -5.28 -9.33
CA GLY A 68 6.20 -5.41 -7.92
C GLY A 68 6.98 -6.56 -7.29
N TYR A 69 6.98 -6.62 -5.96
CA TYR A 69 7.70 -7.62 -5.18
C TYR A 69 7.51 -9.03 -5.73
N ARG A 70 6.25 -9.41 -5.96
CA ARG A 70 5.89 -10.75 -6.45
C ARG A 70 6.56 -11.09 -7.79
N VAL A 71 6.47 -10.19 -8.76
CA VAL A 71 7.06 -10.37 -10.09
C VAL A 71 8.58 -10.45 -9.98
N HIS A 72 9.19 -9.64 -9.12
CA HIS A 72 10.64 -9.68 -8.89
C HIS A 72 11.11 -11.02 -8.31
N VAL A 73 10.40 -11.54 -7.30
CA VAL A 73 10.71 -12.85 -6.70
C VAL A 73 10.56 -13.97 -7.72
N LEU A 74 9.48 -13.97 -8.50
CA LEU A 74 9.25 -14.98 -9.55
C LEU A 74 10.33 -14.96 -10.63
N ASN A 75 10.79 -13.77 -11.05
CA ASN A 75 11.88 -13.64 -12.02
C ASN A 75 13.22 -14.14 -11.45
N LYS A 76 13.50 -13.86 -10.17
CA LYS A 76 14.70 -14.39 -9.49
C LYS A 76 14.64 -15.91 -9.39
N LEU A 77 13.51 -16.48 -8.98
CA LEU A 77 13.30 -17.94 -8.96
C LEU A 77 13.56 -18.54 -10.35
N ALA A 78 12.95 -17.97 -11.39
CA ALA A 78 13.13 -18.48 -12.75
C ALA A 78 14.60 -18.45 -13.20
N ASN A 79 15.35 -17.40 -12.85
CA ASN A 79 16.78 -17.32 -13.14
C ASN A 79 17.59 -18.37 -12.39
N GLU A 80 17.34 -18.56 -11.08
CA GLU A 80 18.04 -19.59 -10.30
C GLU A 80 17.72 -21.00 -10.80
N VAL A 81 16.46 -21.28 -11.13
CA VAL A 81 16.06 -22.57 -11.72
C VAL A 81 16.75 -22.79 -13.06
N ASN A 82 16.75 -21.79 -13.95
CA ASN A 82 17.42 -21.88 -15.26
C ASN A 82 18.93 -22.12 -15.14
N ASN A 83 19.59 -21.57 -14.12
CA ASN A 83 21.02 -21.79 -13.87
C ASN A 83 21.30 -23.19 -13.29
N ALA A 84 20.37 -23.73 -12.51
CA ALA A 84 20.54 -25.02 -11.83
C ALA A 84 20.13 -26.24 -12.66
N THR A 85 19.34 -26.07 -13.72
CA THR A 85 18.73 -27.19 -14.47
C THR A 85 19.14 -27.22 -15.95
N GLU A 86 19.68 -28.35 -16.39
CA GLU A 86 20.24 -28.53 -17.74
C GLU A 86 19.17 -28.81 -18.81
N THR A 87 18.07 -29.48 -18.46
CA THR A 87 17.03 -29.92 -19.41
C THR A 87 15.72 -29.15 -19.24
N GLN A 88 15.02 -28.86 -20.36
CA GLN A 88 13.78 -28.07 -20.34
C GLN A 88 12.69 -28.65 -19.42
N GLU A 89 12.45 -29.96 -19.47
CA GLU A 89 11.39 -30.61 -18.69
C GLU A 89 11.64 -30.53 -17.18
N THR A 90 12.90 -30.62 -16.73
CA THR A 90 13.24 -30.48 -15.32
C THR A 90 13.09 -29.03 -14.84
N ARG A 91 13.30 -28.04 -15.72
CA ARG A 91 13.08 -26.62 -15.36
C ARG A 91 11.62 -26.33 -15.11
N ASP A 92 10.74 -26.80 -15.99
CA ASP A 92 9.32 -26.49 -15.90
C ASP A 92 8.70 -27.13 -14.63
N ALA A 93 9.11 -28.36 -14.30
CA ALA A 93 8.73 -29.02 -13.05
C ALA A 93 9.31 -28.33 -11.81
N ALA A 94 10.58 -27.93 -11.85
CA ALA A 94 11.25 -27.20 -10.76
C ALA A 94 10.61 -25.84 -10.50
N LEU A 95 10.29 -25.11 -11.56
CA LEU A 95 9.64 -23.80 -11.49
C LEU A 95 8.23 -23.93 -10.90
N ALA A 96 7.44 -24.90 -11.36
CA ALA A 96 6.09 -25.15 -10.81
C ALA A 96 6.14 -25.51 -9.32
N SER A 97 7.01 -26.44 -8.93
CA SER A 97 7.24 -26.79 -7.52
C SER A 97 7.65 -25.58 -6.69
N GLY A 98 8.55 -24.76 -7.23
CA GLY A 98 9.05 -23.60 -6.51
C GLY A 98 8.02 -22.49 -6.33
N ILE A 99 7.17 -22.26 -7.33
CA ILE A 99 6.06 -21.30 -7.24
C ILE A 99 5.04 -21.77 -6.19
N SER A 100 4.69 -23.06 -6.17
CA SER A 100 3.79 -23.61 -5.16
C SER A 100 4.35 -23.43 -3.74
N TYR A 101 5.63 -23.75 -3.55
CA TYR A 101 6.31 -23.56 -2.26
C TYR A 101 6.27 -22.10 -1.79
N LEU A 102 6.54 -21.15 -2.70
CA LEU A 102 6.48 -19.72 -2.42
C LEU A 102 5.09 -19.28 -1.93
N ILE A 103 4.04 -19.74 -2.61
CA ILE A 103 2.65 -19.38 -2.30
C ILE A 103 2.23 -19.96 -0.95
N ASP A 104 2.54 -21.24 -0.72
CA ASP A 104 2.14 -21.94 0.51
C ASP A 104 2.76 -21.32 1.77
N HIS A 105 3.95 -20.73 1.64
CA HIS A 105 4.67 -20.08 2.74
C HIS A 105 4.54 -18.54 2.75
N GLY A 106 3.80 -17.96 1.79
CA GLY A 106 3.62 -16.51 1.66
C GLY A 106 4.90 -15.74 1.30
N LEU A 107 5.87 -16.41 0.67
CA LEU A 107 7.19 -15.86 0.33
C LEU A 107 7.20 -15.15 -1.02
N ASP A 108 6.17 -15.35 -1.85
CA ASP A 108 5.94 -14.58 -3.07
C ASP A 108 5.45 -13.13 -2.79
N LEU A 109 5.19 -12.82 -1.52
CA LEU A 109 4.75 -11.51 -1.04
C LEU A 109 5.77 -10.92 -0.05
N PRO A 110 5.77 -9.59 0.16
CA PRO A 110 6.68 -8.95 1.12
C PRO A 110 6.53 -9.56 2.50
N PHE A 111 7.62 -10.05 3.10
CA PHE A 111 7.55 -10.75 4.39
C PHE A 111 6.81 -9.97 5.50
N SER A 112 6.99 -8.64 5.56
CA SER A 112 6.32 -7.76 6.51
C SER A 112 6.13 -6.36 5.94
N PRO A 113 5.31 -5.48 6.55
CA PRO A 113 5.18 -4.09 6.12
C PRO A 113 6.53 -3.35 6.11
N ALA A 114 7.45 -3.73 6.98
CA ALA A 114 8.81 -3.20 7.01
C ALA A 114 9.64 -3.62 5.79
N SER A 115 9.43 -4.82 5.22
CA SER A 115 10.17 -5.25 4.02
C SER A 115 9.76 -4.51 2.75
N LEU A 116 8.57 -3.88 2.72
CA LEU A 116 8.15 -2.99 1.63
C LEU A 116 8.96 -1.68 1.58
N THR A 117 9.27 -1.14 2.75
CA THR A 117 9.88 0.21 2.92
C THR A 117 11.36 0.17 3.34
N GLY A 118 11.84 -1.00 3.78
CA GLY A 118 13.19 -1.20 4.28
C GLY A 118 14.26 -0.82 3.26
N ARG A 119 15.20 0.03 3.68
CA ARG A 119 16.32 0.49 2.83
C ARG A 119 17.45 -0.53 2.72
N ALA A 120 17.52 -1.46 3.68
CA ALA A 120 18.41 -2.61 3.61
C ALA A 120 17.66 -3.75 2.92
N PRO A 121 18.27 -4.45 1.95
CA PRO A 121 17.86 -5.79 1.57
C PRO A 121 17.54 -6.57 2.83
N VAL A 122 16.27 -6.82 3.13
CA VAL A 122 15.97 -7.96 3.99
C VAL A 122 16.32 -9.12 3.08
N GLY A 123 17.56 -9.60 3.17
CA GLY A 123 18.05 -10.77 2.47
C GLY A 123 17.31 -11.97 3.02
N VAL A 124 16.00 -12.06 2.73
CA VAL A 124 15.19 -13.22 3.05
C VAL A 124 15.65 -14.27 2.07
N THR A 125 16.68 -14.98 2.49
CA THR A 125 17.11 -16.21 1.84
C THR A 125 16.17 -17.29 2.30
N PHE A 126 15.46 -17.87 1.36
CA PHE A 126 14.67 -19.06 1.60
C PHE A 126 15.00 -20.07 0.51
N ASP A 127 14.94 -21.32 0.92
CA ASP A 127 15.27 -22.48 0.11
C ASP A 127 14.01 -22.95 -0.62
N VAL A 128 13.99 -22.80 -1.94
CA VAL A 128 12.87 -23.27 -2.77
C VAL A 128 13.15 -24.66 -3.32
N ALA A 129 12.26 -25.62 -3.05
CA ALA A 129 12.40 -26.98 -3.56
C ALA A 129 12.22 -27.04 -5.09
N THR A 130 13.29 -27.39 -5.82
CA THR A 130 13.30 -27.53 -7.29
C THR A 130 12.98 -28.96 -7.77
N GLY A 131 12.56 -29.84 -6.87
CA GLY A 131 12.04 -31.17 -7.20
C GLY A 131 13.08 -32.26 -7.51
N THR A 132 14.34 -31.94 -7.80
CA THR A 132 15.34 -32.97 -8.17
C THR A 132 16.43 -33.23 -7.14
N THR A 133 16.80 -32.27 -6.27
CA THR A 133 17.63 -32.42 -5.03
C THR A 133 18.16 -31.08 -4.47
N GLY A 134 17.93 -29.95 -5.16
CA GLY A 134 18.49 -28.65 -4.79
C GLY A 134 17.48 -27.69 -4.15
N THR A 135 18.03 -26.70 -3.45
CA THR A 135 17.30 -25.53 -2.98
C THR A 135 17.82 -24.30 -3.74
N ALA A 136 16.91 -23.46 -4.24
CA ALA A 136 17.28 -22.17 -4.81
C ALA A 136 17.26 -21.11 -3.71
N THR A 137 18.40 -20.44 -3.49
CA THR A 137 18.51 -19.30 -2.56
C THR A 137 18.10 -18.02 -3.29
N ILE A 138 16.97 -17.45 -2.92
CA ILE A 138 16.54 -16.16 -3.47
C ILE A 138 16.96 -15.04 -2.52
N THR A 139 17.71 -14.06 -3.01
CA THR A 139 18.01 -12.84 -2.23
C THR A 139 17.27 -11.64 -2.82
N ILE A 140 16.55 -10.91 -1.96
CA ILE A 140 15.77 -9.74 -2.33
C ILE A 140 16.55 -8.49 -1.92
N ASP A 141 17.17 -7.84 -2.89
CA ASP A 141 18.12 -6.73 -2.72
C ASP A 141 17.57 -5.36 -3.13
N ARG A 142 16.24 -5.27 -3.26
CA ARG A 142 15.57 -4.12 -3.85
C ARG A 142 14.49 -3.52 -2.96
N VAL A 143 14.46 -2.19 -2.95
CA VAL A 143 13.37 -1.40 -2.36
C VAL A 143 12.25 -1.22 -3.39
N PHE A 144 11.01 -1.51 -3.01
CA PHE A 144 9.82 -1.36 -3.88
C PHE A 144 9.08 -0.05 -3.65
N ILE A 145 9.05 0.45 -2.41
CA ILE A 145 8.53 1.77 -2.07
C ILE A 145 9.46 2.44 -1.05
N ARG A 146 9.68 3.75 -1.17
CA ARG A 146 10.59 4.47 -0.25
C ARG A 146 10.01 4.59 1.15
N THR A 147 8.76 5.06 1.23
CA THR A 147 8.04 5.26 2.49
C THR A 147 6.55 5.15 2.19
N ILE A 148 5.77 4.69 3.16
CA ILE A 148 4.31 4.84 3.13
C ILE A 148 4.00 6.18 3.82
N PRO A 149 3.34 7.14 3.17
CA PRO A 149 2.96 8.40 3.80
C PRO A 149 2.01 8.18 4.99
N PRO A 150 1.93 9.12 5.94
CA PRO A 150 0.90 9.07 6.96
C PRO A 150 -0.50 9.10 6.34
N HIS A 151 -1.45 8.47 7.02
CA HIS A 151 -2.81 8.33 6.51
C HIS A 151 -3.45 9.72 6.28
N PRO A 152 -4.06 10.02 5.11
CA PRO A 152 -4.51 11.38 4.74
C PRO A 152 -5.56 11.99 5.70
N PHE A 153 -6.26 11.13 6.43
CA PHE A 153 -7.32 11.51 7.35
C PHE A 153 -6.90 11.67 8.82
N VAL A 154 -5.62 11.43 9.19
CA VAL A 154 -5.17 11.50 10.61
C VAL A 154 -5.55 12.82 11.30
N GLY A 155 -5.47 13.94 10.57
CA GLY A 155 -5.83 15.27 11.13
C GLY A 155 -7.34 15.52 11.27
N TRP A 156 -8.19 14.66 10.74
CA TRP A 156 -9.67 14.75 10.82
C TRP A 156 -10.26 13.66 11.69
N TYR A 157 -9.72 12.45 11.57
CA TYR A 157 -10.11 11.28 12.33
C TYR A 157 -8.86 10.74 13.03
N PRO A 158 -8.76 10.89 14.37
CA PRO A 158 -7.57 10.48 15.12
C PRO A 158 -7.26 8.98 15.02
N ASN A 159 -8.29 8.17 14.78
CA ASN A 159 -8.16 6.72 14.62
C ASN A 159 -7.83 6.32 13.19
N ALA A 160 -7.59 7.26 12.27
CA ALA A 160 -7.32 6.92 10.88
C ALA A 160 -5.88 6.41 10.69
N HIS A 161 -5.71 5.16 10.29
CA HIS A 161 -4.41 4.52 10.15
C HIS A 161 -4.38 3.47 9.04
N TRP A 162 -3.20 2.91 8.79
CA TRP A 162 -3.00 1.82 7.83
C TRP A 162 -3.00 0.48 8.56
N GLU A 163 -3.73 -0.49 8.01
CA GLU A 163 -3.59 -1.90 8.40
C GLU A 163 -3.17 -2.73 7.18
N PHE A 164 -2.54 -3.88 7.45
CA PHE A 164 -2.01 -4.78 6.43
C PHE A 164 -2.66 -6.15 6.55
N VAL A 165 -3.03 -6.72 5.41
CA VAL A 165 -3.59 -8.08 5.34
C VAL A 165 -2.45 -9.04 5.04
N PRO A 166 -2.17 -10.02 5.91
CA PRO A 166 -1.18 -11.06 5.62
C PRO A 166 -1.72 -12.17 4.74
N ALA A 167 -0.80 -12.96 4.20
CA ALA A 167 -1.07 -14.14 3.38
C ALA A 167 -1.12 -15.40 4.23
N VAL A 168 -0.22 -15.51 5.21
CA VAL A 168 -0.10 -16.68 6.11
C VAL A 168 0.04 -16.22 7.56
N TYR A 169 -0.55 -16.98 8.48
CA TYR A 169 -0.40 -16.83 9.93
C TYR A 169 0.10 -18.15 10.53
N ALA A 170 1.15 -18.11 11.35
CA ALA A 170 1.68 -19.34 11.97
C ALA A 170 0.75 -19.92 13.07
N ASN A 171 -0.09 -19.09 13.73
CA ASN A 171 -0.96 -19.51 14.84
C ASN A 171 -2.44 -19.68 14.47
N ALA A 172 -2.76 -20.01 13.21
CA ALA A 172 -4.14 -20.18 12.73
C ALA A 172 -4.78 -21.50 13.24
N LEU A 173 -4.98 -21.62 14.55
CA LEU A 173 -5.80 -22.68 15.16
C LEU A 173 -7.31 -22.50 14.88
N ASN A 174 -7.73 -21.39 14.26
CA ASN A 174 -9.09 -21.19 13.76
C ASN A 174 -9.08 -20.48 12.40
N SER A 175 -9.56 -21.21 11.39
CA SER A 175 -9.50 -20.93 9.95
C SER A 175 -10.31 -19.70 9.45
N SER A 176 -10.76 -18.80 10.33
CA SER A 176 -11.53 -17.60 9.96
C SER A 176 -10.75 -16.29 10.05
N VAL A 177 -9.49 -16.32 10.50
CA VAL A 177 -8.64 -15.12 10.72
C VAL A 177 -7.71 -14.81 9.54
N PHE A 178 -7.72 -15.61 8.47
CA PHE A 178 -6.84 -15.48 7.29
C PHE A 178 -7.01 -14.19 6.46
N THR A 179 -7.82 -13.23 6.91
CA THR A 179 -8.16 -12.01 6.18
C THR A 179 -8.21 -10.75 7.04
N ALA A 180 -8.01 -10.84 8.36
CA ALA A 180 -8.09 -9.66 9.21
C ALA A 180 -6.88 -8.76 8.97
N ALA A 181 -7.13 -7.53 8.51
CA ALA A 181 -6.06 -6.53 8.45
C ALA A 181 -5.54 -6.26 9.87
N THR A 182 -4.22 -6.06 10.00
CA THR A 182 -3.54 -5.90 11.28
C THR A 182 -2.56 -4.74 11.22
N ASP A 183 -2.32 -4.08 12.35
CA ASP A 183 -1.28 -3.06 12.46
C ASP A 183 0.10 -3.69 12.19
N SER A 184 0.93 -2.93 11.48
CA SER A 184 2.36 -3.20 11.34
C SER A 184 3.08 -3.49 12.67
N ALA A 185 2.66 -2.85 13.78
CA ALA A 185 3.27 -3.06 15.09
C ALA A 185 3.00 -4.45 15.69
N THR A 186 1.88 -5.08 15.34
CA THR A 186 1.50 -6.41 15.83
C THR A 186 1.94 -7.54 14.90
N TRP A 187 2.50 -7.22 13.73
CA TRP A 187 2.85 -8.18 12.69
C TRP A 187 3.76 -9.31 13.18
N GLU A 188 4.83 -8.98 13.89
CA GLU A 188 5.78 -9.96 14.44
C GLU A 188 5.14 -10.84 15.52
N SER A 189 4.32 -10.25 16.40
CA SER A 189 3.64 -10.98 17.47
C SER A 189 2.64 -12.01 16.95
N LEU A 190 2.04 -11.74 15.79
CA LEU A 190 1.10 -12.64 15.11
C LEU A 190 1.80 -13.71 14.27
N GLN A 191 3.14 -13.64 14.14
CA GLN A 191 3.92 -14.50 13.25
C GLN A 191 3.31 -14.53 11.84
N ALA A 192 2.88 -13.35 11.38
CA ALA A 192 2.27 -13.17 10.08
C ALA A 192 3.35 -13.08 9.00
N THR A 193 3.11 -13.66 7.83
CA THR A 193 4.02 -13.57 6.68
C THR A 193 3.27 -13.23 5.40
N GLY A 194 3.94 -12.48 4.52
CA GLY A 194 3.43 -12.11 3.21
C GLY A 194 2.37 -11.02 3.26
N VAL A 195 2.72 -9.76 2.98
CA VAL A 195 1.79 -8.64 2.89
C VAL A 195 0.97 -8.77 1.60
N LYS A 196 -0.27 -9.25 1.73
CA LYS A 196 -1.23 -9.43 0.64
C LYS A 196 -1.91 -8.13 0.26
N ASN A 197 -2.28 -7.29 1.23
CA ASN A 197 -2.93 -6.02 0.96
C ASN A 197 -2.61 -4.98 2.03
N ILE A 198 -2.88 -3.72 1.70
CA ILE A 198 -3.00 -2.60 2.64
C ILE A 198 -4.43 -2.09 2.57
N VAL A 199 -4.98 -1.70 3.72
CA VAL A 199 -6.31 -1.09 3.84
C VAL A 199 -6.22 0.16 4.72
N SER A 200 -7.14 1.08 4.47
CA SER A 200 -7.39 2.22 5.37
C SER A 200 -8.29 1.77 6.51
N ARG A 201 -8.12 2.28 7.72
CA ARG A 201 -9.06 2.07 8.85
C ARG A 201 -9.33 3.37 9.57
N GLY A 202 -10.56 3.55 10.04
CA GLY A 202 -10.97 4.68 10.88
C GLY A 202 -11.11 5.98 10.10
N ALA A 203 -11.23 5.91 8.77
CA ALA A 203 -11.34 7.06 7.88
C ALA A 203 -12.79 7.43 7.55
N GLY A 204 -13.75 6.56 7.89
CA GLY A 204 -15.18 6.83 7.83
C GLY A 204 -15.79 6.60 6.45
N MET A 205 -16.83 7.36 6.12
CA MET A 205 -17.52 7.25 4.83
C MET A 205 -16.98 8.25 3.82
N ALA A 206 -16.80 7.78 2.60
CA ALA A 206 -16.47 8.63 1.47
C ALA A 206 -17.67 9.48 1.02
N ILE A 207 -17.40 10.50 0.20
CA ILE A 207 -18.45 11.36 -0.38
C ILE A 207 -19.45 10.57 -1.21
N ASP A 208 -19.01 9.48 -1.84
CA ASP A 208 -19.87 8.59 -2.63
C ASP A 208 -20.70 7.60 -1.75
N GLY A 209 -20.55 7.67 -0.43
CA GLY A 209 -21.26 6.82 0.53
C GLY A 209 -20.61 5.45 0.75
N THR A 210 -19.47 5.16 0.11
CA THR A 210 -18.76 3.90 0.34
C THR A 210 -17.93 3.96 1.62
N ASN A 211 -17.76 2.80 2.27
CA ASN A 211 -16.92 2.70 3.47
C ASN A 211 -15.44 2.71 3.07
N THR A 212 -14.67 3.66 3.62
CA THR A 212 -13.23 3.78 3.35
C THR A 212 -12.38 2.81 4.17
N ASP A 213 -12.99 2.09 5.11
CA ASP A 213 -12.28 1.17 5.99
C ASP A 213 -11.82 -0.13 5.29
N ASP A 214 -12.26 -0.40 4.07
CA ASP A 214 -11.79 -1.56 3.28
C ASP A 214 -11.20 -1.14 1.93
N TRP A 215 -10.98 0.17 1.74
CA TRP A 215 -10.43 0.71 0.50
C TRP A 215 -9.01 0.23 0.23
#